data_AF-A0A397LHU1-F1
#
_entry.id   AF-A0A397LHU1-F1
#
_cell.length_a   1.000
_cell.length_b   1.000
_cell.length_c   1.000
_cell.angle_alpha   90.00
_cell.angle_beta   90.00
_cell.angle_gamma   90.00
#
_symmetry.space_group_name_H-M   'P 1'
#
loop_
_entity.id
_entity.type
_entity.pdbx_description
1 polymer ?
#
loop_
_entity_poly.entity_id
_entity_poly.type
_entity_poly.pdbx_seq_one_letter_code
_entity_poly.pdbx_strand_id
1 'polypeptide(L)'
;MYRIAFWASVLGLLAFIFDFGFSQTILAQQIIDAFYFVVIALGLISTFKRFIESPILFDRKVAIFDIILVFYTPLIFFMYLILGVAFKNDLILENPHWVVLAGMLAFNREFSKQKLNLNRTYFNLAQVFILSFLTTIQKKEVKTAVGKTRQEERVQGVASANTILNEHDILVIYGANKDLRKFTNQ
;
A
#
# COMPACT_ATOMS: atom_id res chain seq x y z
N MET A 1 -18.72 4.05 12.65
CA MET A 1 -18.74 4.04 11.18
C MET A 1 -17.40 4.47 10.58
N TYR A 2 -16.86 5.65 10.91
CA TYR A 2 -15.60 6.15 10.34
C TYR A 2 -14.40 5.20 10.46
N ARG A 3 -14.20 4.56 11.63
CA ARG A 3 -13.13 3.55 11.80
C ARG A 3 -13.30 2.33 10.89
N ILE A 4 -14.54 1.90 10.65
CA ILE A 4 -14.84 0.73 9.81
C ILE A 4 -14.56 1.08 8.34
N ALA A 5 -15.03 2.25 7.88
CA ALA A 5 -14.76 2.72 6.52
C ALA A 5 -13.24 2.89 6.26
N PHE A 6 -12.49 3.36 7.26
CA PHE A 6 -11.04 3.44 7.18
C PHE A 6 -10.35 2.08 7.07
N TRP A 7 -10.67 1.13 7.96
CA TRP A 7 -10.03 -0.19 7.89
C TRP A 7 -10.45 -0.96 6.62
N ALA A 8 -11.68 -0.77 6.15
CA ALA A 8 -12.12 -1.29 4.86
C ALA A 8 -11.30 -0.70 3.70
N SER A 9 -11.01 0.61 3.70
CA SER A 9 -10.21 1.23 2.65
C SER A 9 -8.73 0.86 2.71
N VAL A 10 -8.17 0.61 3.91
CA VAL A 10 -6.83 0.00 4.07
C VAL A 10 -6.80 -1.41 3.46
N LEU A 11 -7.79 -2.25 3.78
CA LEU A 11 -7.90 -3.59 3.20
C LEU A 11 -8.10 -3.52 1.67
N GLY A 12 -8.84 -2.53 1.18
CA GLY A 12 -8.96 -2.23 -0.25
C GLY A 12 -7.62 -1.98 -0.93
N LEU A 13 -6.76 -1.18 -0.32
CA LEU A 13 -5.40 -0.94 -0.82
C LEU A 13 -4.53 -2.19 -0.82
N LEU A 14 -4.65 -3.03 0.21
CA LEU A 14 -3.93 -4.31 0.26
C LEU A 14 -4.42 -5.26 -0.82
N ALA A 15 -5.73 -5.39 -1.00
CA ALA A 15 -6.32 -6.19 -2.06
C ALA A 15 -5.82 -5.73 -3.44
N PHE A 16 -5.70 -4.42 -3.66
CA PHE A 16 -5.10 -3.87 -4.87
C PHE A 16 -3.65 -4.31 -5.07
N ILE A 17 -2.81 -4.26 -4.04
CA ILE A 17 -1.42 -4.70 -4.16
C ILE A 17 -1.34 -6.19 -4.54
N PHE A 18 -2.25 -7.03 -4.03
CA PHE A 18 -2.31 -8.46 -4.37
C PHE A 18 -2.88 -8.73 -5.77
N ASP A 19 -3.81 -7.89 -6.22
CA ASP A 19 -4.41 -7.97 -7.55
C ASP A 19 -3.48 -7.41 -8.65
N PHE A 20 -2.65 -6.43 -8.29
CA PHE A 20 -1.83 -5.69 -9.24
C PHE A 20 -0.74 -6.57 -9.89
N GLY A 21 -0.89 -6.80 -11.20
CA GLY A 21 0.11 -7.50 -12.02
C GLY A 21 -0.02 -9.03 -12.03
N PHE A 22 -1.07 -9.58 -11.43
CA PHE A 22 -1.33 -11.03 -11.44
C PHE A 22 -2.62 -11.34 -12.21
N SER A 23 -2.58 -12.32 -13.12
CA SER A 23 -3.79 -12.84 -13.77
C SER A 23 -4.52 -13.77 -12.80
N GLN A 24 -5.60 -13.26 -12.18
CA GLN A 24 -6.43 -14.03 -11.27
C GLN A 24 -7.43 -14.93 -12.02
N THR A 25 -7.94 -15.95 -11.35
CA THR A 25 -9.07 -16.73 -11.88
C THR A 25 -10.34 -15.88 -11.91
N ILE A 26 -11.29 -16.21 -12.81
CA ILE A 26 -12.55 -15.46 -12.98
C ILE A 26 -13.28 -15.25 -11.63
N LEU A 27 -13.32 -16.28 -10.79
CA LEU A 27 -13.96 -16.21 -9.47
C LEU A 27 -13.21 -15.29 -8.50
N ALA A 28 -11.88 -15.37 -8.48
CA ALA A 28 -11.06 -14.51 -7.63
C ALA A 28 -11.21 -13.04 -8.04
N GLN A 29 -11.21 -12.74 -9.34
CA GLN A 29 -11.45 -11.39 -9.86
C GLN A 29 -12.82 -10.85 -9.43
N GLN A 30 -13.88 -11.65 -9.57
CA GLN A 30 -15.23 -11.25 -9.16
C GLN A 30 -15.34 -10.94 -7.66
N ILE A 31 -14.66 -11.71 -6.82
CA ILE A 31 -14.63 -11.47 -5.37
C ILE A 31 -13.88 -10.17 -5.05
N ILE A 32 -12.75 -9.92 -5.72
CA ILE A 32 -11.95 -8.72 -5.56
C ILE A 32 -12.75 -7.48 -6.01
N ASP A 33 -13.41 -7.55 -7.16
CA ASP A 33 -14.24 -6.47 -7.68
C ASP A 33 -15.40 -6.16 -6.73
N ALA A 34 -16.13 -7.19 -6.28
CA ALA A 34 -17.22 -7.04 -5.30
C ALA A 34 -16.72 -6.40 -3.99
N PHE A 35 -15.52 -6.76 -3.56
CA PHE A 35 -14.90 -6.17 -2.38
C PHE A 35 -14.62 -4.67 -2.57
N TYR A 36 -14.09 -4.24 -3.72
CA TYR A 36 -13.91 -2.81 -4.01
C TYR A 36 -15.22 -2.03 -3.98
N PHE A 37 -16.31 -2.60 -4.50
CA PHE A 37 -17.65 -1.99 -4.41
C PHE A 37 -18.08 -1.75 -2.97
N VAL A 38 -17.87 -2.72 -2.09
CA VAL A 38 -18.19 -2.59 -0.66
C VAL A 38 -17.35 -1.48 -0.02
N VAL A 39 -16.05 -1.43 -0.31
CA VAL A 39 -15.14 -0.41 0.22
C VAL A 39 -15.60 1.00 -0.18
N ILE A 40 -15.90 1.21 -1.46
CA ILE A 40 -16.34 2.51 -1.98
C ILE A 40 -17.71 2.88 -1.39
N ALA A 41 -18.65 1.94 -1.30
CA ALA A 41 -19.96 2.16 -0.69
C ALA A 41 -19.85 2.61 0.78
N LEU A 42 -19.01 1.93 1.57
CA LEU A 42 -18.75 2.31 2.96
C LEU A 42 -18.13 3.70 3.07
N GLY A 43 -17.22 4.05 2.15
CA GLY A 43 -16.65 5.40 2.04
C GLY A 43 -17.71 6.46 1.75
N LEU A 44 -18.64 6.18 0.83
CA LEU A 44 -19.74 7.07 0.48
C LEU A 44 -20.72 7.26 1.65
N ILE A 45 -21.12 6.18 2.33
CA ILE A 45 -22.01 6.23 3.50
C ILE A 45 -21.36 7.06 4.63
N SER A 46 -20.06 6.90 4.84
CA SER A 46 -19.27 7.74 5.76
C SER A 46 -19.31 9.23 5.37
N THR A 47 -19.32 9.55 4.07
CA THR A 47 -19.47 10.92 3.57
C THR A 47 -20.84 11.51 3.87
N PHE A 48 -21.90 10.78 3.53
CA PHE A 48 -23.26 11.22 3.81
C PHE A 48 -23.48 11.44 5.29
N LYS A 49 -23.03 10.50 6.12
CA LYS A 49 -23.10 10.62 7.58
C LYS A 49 -22.43 11.89 8.08
N ARG A 50 -21.23 12.21 7.57
CA ARG A 50 -20.53 13.45 7.94
C ARG A 50 -21.28 14.70 7.49
N PHE A 51 -21.88 14.69 6.30
CA PHE A 51 -22.64 15.83 5.78
C PHE A 51 -23.85 16.15 6.67
N ILE A 52 -24.51 15.12 7.21
CA ILE A 52 -25.64 15.26 8.14
C ILE A 52 -25.17 15.71 9.53
N GLU A 53 -24.09 15.13 10.06
CA GLU A 53 -23.67 15.36 11.46
C GLU A 53 -22.83 16.63 11.68
N SER A 54 -22.14 17.16 10.65
CA SER A 54 -21.18 18.27 10.85
C SER A 54 -21.01 19.14 9.60
N PRO A 55 -21.99 19.99 9.25
CA PRO A 55 -21.93 20.84 8.06
C PRO A 55 -20.83 21.93 8.09
N ILE A 56 -20.27 22.26 9.27
CA ILE A 56 -19.49 23.49 9.50
C ILE A 56 -17.95 23.29 9.52
N LEU A 57 -17.43 22.07 9.64
CA LEU A 57 -15.98 21.79 9.70
C LEU A 57 -15.43 21.34 8.34
N PHE A 58 -15.68 22.15 7.32
CA PHE A 58 -15.15 21.92 5.98
C PHE A 58 -13.68 22.35 5.93
N ASP A 59 -12.76 21.47 6.34
CA ASP A 59 -11.34 21.65 6.02
C ASP A 59 -11.21 21.68 4.49
N ARG A 60 -11.05 22.89 3.92
CA ARG A 60 -11.05 23.18 2.47
C ARG A 60 -10.09 22.30 1.65
N LYS A 61 -9.08 21.70 2.28
CA LYS A 61 -8.12 20.80 1.63
C LYS A 61 -8.71 19.42 1.33
N VAL A 62 -9.59 18.88 2.18
CA VAL A 62 -10.19 17.54 2.03
C VAL A 62 -11.53 17.59 1.29
N ALA A 63 -12.20 18.74 1.39
CA ALA A 63 -13.41 19.11 0.68
C ALA A 63 -13.44 18.73 -0.81
N ILE A 64 -12.36 19.03 -1.53
CA ILE A 64 -12.27 18.81 -2.99
C ILE A 64 -12.34 17.31 -3.28
N PHE A 65 -11.62 16.49 -2.50
CA PHE A 65 -11.65 15.03 -2.63
C PHE A 65 -13.03 14.47 -2.33
N ASP A 66 -13.73 14.98 -1.32
CA ASP A 66 -15.09 14.54 -1.00
C ASP A 66 -16.09 14.86 -2.10
N ILE A 67 -16.02 16.06 -2.70
CA ILE A 67 -16.91 16.46 -3.80
C ILE A 67 -16.68 15.54 -5.00
N ILE A 68 -15.42 15.37 -5.42
CA ILE A 68 -15.07 14.50 -6.54
C ILE A 68 -15.59 13.07 -6.27
N LEU A 69 -15.34 12.53 -5.08
CA LEU A 69 -15.73 11.16 -4.73
C LEU A 69 -17.26 10.97 -4.69
N VAL A 70 -18.01 11.97 -4.21
CA VAL A 70 -19.48 11.94 -4.14
C VAL A 70 -20.10 11.95 -5.53
N PHE A 71 -19.51 12.64 -6.51
CA PHE A 71 -19.99 12.58 -7.91
C PHE A 71 -19.50 11.32 -8.64
N TYR A 72 -18.28 10.88 -8.35
CA TYR A 72 -17.66 9.76 -9.04
C TYR A 72 -18.24 8.40 -8.62
N THR A 73 -18.60 8.24 -7.34
CA THR A 73 -19.12 6.96 -6.82
C THR A 73 -20.47 6.55 -7.44
N PRO A 74 -21.48 7.42 -7.54
CA PRO A 74 -22.74 7.09 -8.21
C PRO A 74 -22.55 6.76 -9.68
N LEU A 75 -21.59 7.38 -10.37
CA LEU A 75 -21.26 7.06 -11.76
C LEU A 75 -20.77 5.61 -11.89
N ILE A 76 -19.86 5.18 -11.01
CA ILE A 76 -19.37 3.79 -10.95
C ILE A 76 -20.53 2.84 -10.68
N PHE A 77 -21.37 3.15 -9.69
CA PHE A 77 -22.53 2.33 -9.35
C PHE A 77 -23.56 2.23 -10.48
N PHE A 78 -23.84 3.33 -11.19
CA PHE A 78 -24.73 3.34 -12.35
C PHE A 78 -24.18 2.45 -13.47
N MET A 79 -22.88 2.53 -13.73
CA MET A 79 -22.21 1.75 -14.75
C MET A 79 -22.18 0.25 -14.43
N TYR A 80 -21.99 -0.12 -13.17
CA TYR A 80 -21.93 -1.52 -12.72
C TYR A 80 -23.30 -2.16 -12.50
N LEU A 81 -24.23 -1.49 -11.83
CA LEU A 81 -25.54 -2.07 -11.46
C LEU A 81 -26.60 -1.93 -12.55
N ILE A 82 -26.63 -0.81 -13.27
CA ILE A 82 -27.74 -0.49 -14.20
C ILE A 82 -27.38 -0.88 -15.63
N LEU A 83 -26.16 -0.56 -16.06
CA LEU A 83 -25.71 -0.85 -17.43
C LEU A 83 -25.21 -2.30 -17.58
N GLY A 84 -24.79 -2.95 -16.50
CA GLY A 84 -24.29 -4.34 -16.52
C GLY A 84 -23.02 -4.54 -17.38
N VAL A 85 -22.39 -3.44 -17.81
CA VAL A 85 -21.21 -3.43 -18.72
C VAL A 85 -19.96 -3.92 -17.99
N ALA A 86 -19.94 -3.91 -16.66
CA ALA A 86 -18.86 -4.42 -15.85
C ALA A 86 -18.47 -5.90 -16.08
N PHE A 87 -19.38 -6.72 -16.62
CA PHE A 87 -19.11 -8.13 -16.91
C PHE A 87 -19.00 -8.43 -18.42
N LYS A 88 -19.03 -7.40 -19.28
CA LYS A 88 -18.96 -7.57 -20.74
C LYS A 88 -18.00 -6.55 -21.37
N ASN A 89 -16.76 -7.02 -21.59
CA ASN A 89 -15.79 -6.71 -22.66
C ASN A 89 -15.85 -5.33 -23.37
N ASP A 90 -15.98 -4.22 -22.65
CA ASP A 90 -15.78 -2.89 -23.25
C ASP A 90 -14.48 -2.24 -22.76
N LEU A 91 -13.63 -1.84 -23.72
CA LEU A 91 -12.23 -1.40 -23.59
C LEU A 91 -12.01 -0.18 -22.66
N ILE A 92 -13.06 0.56 -22.31
CA ILE A 92 -13.00 1.69 -21.36
C ILE A 92 -13.23 1.23 -19.91
N LEU A 93 -13.89 0.07 -19.72
CA LEU A 93 -14.21 -0.56 -18.43
C LEU A 93 -13.37 -1.80 -18.11
N GLU A 94 -12.75 -2.41 -19.12
CA GLU A 94 -11.91 -3.61 -18.99
C GLU A 94 -10.67 -3.35 -18.12
N ASN A 95 -10.33 -2.08 -17.88
CA ASN A 95 -9.32 -1.68 -16.90
C ASN A 95 -10.00 -1.24 -15.59
N PRO A 96 -10.04 -2.12 -14.55
CA PRO A 96 -10.64 -1.83 -13.24
C PRO A 96 -9.93 -0.70 -12.46
N HIS A 97 -8.89 -0.10 -13.05
CA HIS A 97 -8.11 1.00 -12.50
C HIS A 97 -8.96 2.19 -12.06
N TRP A 98 -10.11 2.46 -12.69
CA TRP A 98 -11.02 3.53 -12.28
C TRP A 98 -11.71 3.26 -10.93
N VAL A 99 -12.11 2.01 -10.69
CA VAL A 99 -12.70 1.57 -9.41
C VAL A 99 -11.62 1.61 -8.32
N VAL A 100 -10.43 1.12 -8.65
CA VAL A 100 -9.26 1.20 -7.78
C VAL A 100 -8.93 2.66 -7.43
N LEU A 101 -8.94 3.57 -8.41
CA LEU A 101 -8.69 4.99 -8.20
C LEU A 101 -9.71 5.59 -7.24
N ALA A 102 -10.99 5.25 -7.38
CA ALA A 102 -12.03 5.64 -6.42
C ALA A 102 -11.75 5.10 -5.02
N GLY A 103 -11.34 3.84 -4.90
CA GLY A 103 -10.91 3.23 -3.63
C GLY A 103 -9.71 3.94 -3.00
N MET A 104 -8.70 4.29 -3.79
CA MET A 104 -7.52 5.05 -3.33
C MET A 104 -7.90 6.46 -2.87
N LEU A 105 -8.74 7.17 -3.63
CA LEU A 105 -9.25 8.48 -3.24
C LEU A 105 -10.07 8.40 -1.94
N ALA A 106 -10.90 7.37 -1.79
CA ALA A 106 -11.65 7.10 -0.56
C ALA A 106 -10.73 6.83 0.63
N PHE A 107 -9.66 6.05 0.43
CA PHE A 107 -8.64 5.82 1.45
C PHE A 107 -7.96 7.12 1.89
N ASN A 108 -7.40 7.88 0.94
CA ASN A 108 -6.70 9.14 1.23
C ASN A 108 -7.59 10.09 2.03
N ARG A 109 -8.88 10.13 1.67
CA ARG A 109 -9.90 10.91 2.35
C ARG A 109 -10.18 10.42 3.78
N GLU A 110 -10.32 9.11 4.01
CA GLU A 110 -10.53 8.55 5.36
C GLU A 110 -9.28 8.67 6.23
N PHE A 111 -8.09 8.51 5.63
CA PHE A 111 -6.80 8.70 6.26
C PHE A 111 -6.61 10.14 6.72
N SER A 112 -6.93 11.13 5.87
CA SER A 112 -6.82 12.54 6.23
C SER A 112 -7.70 12.94 7.41
N LYS A 113 -8.81 12.22 7.66
CA LYS A 113 -9.68 12.46 8.83
C LYS A 113 -9.14 11.83 10.09
N GLN A 114 -8.42 10.72 9.98
CA GLN A 114 -7.73 10.18 11.14
C GLN A 114 -6.63 11.15 11.52
N LYS A 115 -6.86 11.93 12.58
CA LYS A 115 -5.83 12.69 13.27
C LYS A 115 -4.87 11.68 13.90
N LEU A 116 -3.98 11.13 13.08
CA LEU A 116 -2.90 10.26 13.53
C LEU A 116 -1.99 11.13 14.40
N ASN A 117 -2.07 10.93 15.71
CA ASN A 117 -1.13 11.53 16.63
C ASN A 117 0.20 10.77 16.51
N LEU A 118 1.04 11.22 15.57
CA LEU A 118 2.35 10.62 15.26
C LEU A 118 3.39 10.81 16.38
N ASN A 119 3.02 11.36 17.55
CA ASN A 119 3.90 11.53 18.71
C ASN A 119 4.29 10.20 19.39
N ARG A 120 3.89 9.04 18.86
CA ARG A 120 4.40 7.75 19.31
C ARG A 120 5.47 7.26 18.35
N THR A 121 6.69 7.12 18.88
CA THR A 121 7.98 6.75 18.29
C THR A 121 8.02 5.50 17.39
N TYR A 122 6.90 4.82 17.14
CA TYR A 122 6.82 3.60 16.34
C TYR A 122 6.91 3.83 14.82
N PHE A 123 6.68 5.05 14.34
CA PHE A 123 6.82 5.44 12.92
C PHE A 123 8.05 6.34 12.70
N ASN A 124 9.19 5.97 13.28
CA ASN A 124 10.44 6.59 12.87
C ASN A 124 10.74 6.15 11.43
N LEU A 125 10.93 7.10 10.52
CA LEU A 125 11.23 6.85 9.11
C LEU A 125 12.42 5.89 8.93
N ALA A 126 13.40 5.96 9.83
CA ALA A 126 14.54 5.03 9.85
C ALA A 126 14.15 3.58 10.16
N GLN A 127 13.17 3.35 11.04
CA GLN A 127 12.69 2.00 11.37
C GLN A 127 11.89 1.39 10.21
N VAL A 128 11.06 2.19 9.52
CA VAL A 128 10.33 1.75 8.32
C VAL A 128 11.30 1.40 7.19
N PHE A 129 12.38 2.18 7.03
CA PHE A 129 13.45 1.89 6.08
C PHE A 129 14.19 0.58 6.42
N ILE A 130 14.59 0.38 7.68
CA ILE A 130 15.24 -0.87 8.09
C ILE A 130 14.32 -2.08 7.89
N LEU A 131 13.03 -1.95 8.22
CA LEU A 131 12.04 -3.00 8.05
C LEU A 131 11.87 -3.39 6.57
N SER A 132 11.87 -2.43 5.64
CA SER A 132 11.75 -2.71 4.21
C SER A 132 12.93 -3.51 3.66
N PHE A 133 14.16 -3.25 4.16
CA PHE A 133 15.33 -4.08 3.87
C PHE A 133 15.17 -5.48 4.45
N LEU A 134 14.77 -5.62 5.72
CA LEU A 134 14.59 -6.94 6.35
C LEU A 134 13.59 -7.82 5.59
N THR A 135 12.47 -7.26 5.14
CA THR A 135 11.46 -7.99 4.36
C THR A 135 11.94 -8.36 2.95
N THR A 136 12.91 -7.62 2.40
CA THR A 136 13.45 -7.84 1.05
C THR A 136 14.52 -8.94 1.01
N ILE A 137 15.08 -9.33 2.16
CA ILE A 137 16.10 -10.39 2.22
C ILE A 137 15.44 -11.76 1.96
N GLN A 138 15.40 -12.15 0.69
CA GLN A 138 15.00 -13.48 0.25
C GLN A 138 16.15 -14.47 0.48
N LYS A 139 15.87 -15.59 1.16
CA LYS A 139 16.80 -16.72 1.28
C LYS A 139 17.07 -17.29 -0.12
N LYS A 140 18.29 -17.11 -0.65
CA LYS A 140 18.72 -17.75 -1.89
C LYS A 140 19.34 -19.11 -1.58
N GLU A 141 18.71 -20.18 -2.07
CA GLU A 141 19.33 -21.52 -2.09
C GLU A 141 20.35 -21.60 -3.23
N VAL A 142 21.63 -21.72 -2.90
CA VAL A 142 22.70 -21.95 -3.90
C VAL A 142 22.97 -23.45 -4.03
N LYS A 143 22.72 -24.00 -5.22
CA LYS A 143 23.11 -25.37 -5.57
C LYS A 143 24.59 -25.39 -5.96
N THR A 144 25.41 -26.15 -5.24
CA THR A 144 26.82 -26.38 -5.59
C THR A 144 26.95 -27.54 -6.57
N ALA A 145 27.94 -27.47 -7.48
CA ALA A 145 28.22 -28.43 -8.55
C ALA A 145 28.50 -29.89 -8.10
N VAL A 146 28.55 -30.16 -6.79
CA VAL A 146 28.80 -31.48 -6.19
C VAL A 146 27.58 -31.92 -5.37
N GLY A 147 26.38 -31.78 -5.93
CA GLY A 147 25.15 -32.47 -5.51
C GLY A 147 24.65 -32.29 -4.06
N LYS A 148 25.27 -31.45 -3.24
CA LYS A 148 24.83 -31.17 -1.86
C LYS A 148 24.24 -29.77 -1.76
N THR A 149 22.98 -29.70 -1.34
CA THR A 149 22.31 -28.45 -0.97
C THR A 149 22.81 -28.04 0.41
N ARG A 150 23.63 -26.99 0.49
CA ARG A 150 23.89 -26.28 1.74
C ARG A 150 22.92 -25.11 1.82
N GLN A 151 22.15 -25.07 2.90
CA GLN A 151 21.49 -23.83 3.29
C GLN A 151 22.56 -22.95 3.94
N GLU A 152 23.12 -22.03 3.17
CA GLU A 152 23.89 -20.93 3.74
C GLU A 152 22.93 -19.79 4.02
N GLU A 153 22.80 -19.40 5.29
CA GLU A 153 22.14 -18.15 5.67
C GLU A 153 23.05 -16.98 5.28
N ARG A 154 23.14 -16.73 3.98
CA ARG A 154 23.80 -15.55 3.45
C ARG A 154 22.81 -14.42 3.46
N VAL A 155 22.91 -13.56 4.48
CA VAL A 155 22.14 -12.31 4.55
C VAL A 155 22.61 -11.43 3.39
N GLN A 156 21.76 -11.30 2.37
CA GLN A 156 22.06 -10.47 1.20
C GLN A 156 22.12 -9.00 1.66
N GLY A 157 23.33 -8.44 1.73
CA GLY A 157 23.58 -7.07 2.22
C GLY A 157 24.54 -6.94 3.40
N VAL A 158 24.99 -8.05 4.01
CA VAL A 158 26.08 -8.02 5.00
C VAL A 158 27.38 -8.40 4.31
N ALA A 159 28.36 -7.50 4.33
CA ALA A 159 29.70 -7.76 3.79
C ALA A 159 30.31 -8.96 4.50
N SER A 160 30.74 -9.97 3.74
CA SER A 160 31.48 -11.12 4.26
C SER A 160 32.95 -10.74 4.40
N ALA A 161 33.72 -11.48 5.20
CA ALA A 161 35.16 -11.21 5.38
C ALA A 161 35.96 -11.20 4.05
N ASN A 162 35.44 -11.86 3.01
CA ASN A 162 36.06 -11.92 1.68
C ASN A 162 35.41 -10.97 0.66
N THR A 163 34.56 -10.04 1.10
CA THR A 163 33.91 -9.07 0.19
C THR A 163 34.91 -8.00 -0.23
N ILE A 164 35.15 -7.89 -1.54
CA ILE A 164 35.94 -6.82 -2.15
C ILE A 164 35.02 -5.62 -2.36
N LEU A 165 35.40 -4.47 -1.79
CA LEU A 165 34.68 -3.20 -1.95
C LEU A 165 35.18 -2.45 -3.18
N ASN A 166 34.27 -1.89 -3.97
CA ASN A 166 34.57 -1.02 -5.11
C ASN A 166 34.30 0.44 -4.74
N GLU A 167 34.91 1.37 -5.49
CA GLU A 167 34.88 2.82 -5.20
C GLU A 167 33.45 3.43 -5.11
N HIS A 168 32.47 2.82 -5.79
CA HIS A 168 31.09 3.31 -5.82
C HIS A 168 30.14 2.56 -4.86
N ASP A 169 30.67 1.65 -4.04
CA ASP A 169 29.85 0.88 -3.11
C ASP A 169 29.50 1.70 -1.86
N ILE A 170 28.24 1.63 -1.43
CA ILE A 170 27.78 2.28 -0.19
C ILE A 170 27.86 1.28 0.96
N LEU A 171 28.75 1.54 1.93
CA LEU A 171 28.91 0.72 3.12
C LEU A 171 28.13 1.29 4.31
N VAL A 172 27.23 0.50 4.88
CA VAL A 172 26.48 0.86 6.09
C VAL A 172 27.13 0.17 7.30
N ILE A 173 27.63 0.95 8.25
CA ILE A 173 28.35 0.47 9.43
C ILE A 173 27.61 0.90 10.70
N TYR A 174 27.52 0.00 11.67
CA TYR A 174 26.91 0.25 12.97
C TYR A 174 27.92 -0.02 14.09
N GLY A 175 27.98 0.86 15.09
CA GLY A 175 28.92 0.76 16.20
C GLY A 175 28.81 1.94 17.17
N ALA A 176 29.64 1.98 18.20
CA ALA A 176 29.66 3.14 19.11
C ALA A 176 30.21 4.38 18.38
N ASN A 177 29.65 5.55 18.69
CA ASN A 177 30.04 6.82 18.03
C ASN A 177 31.55 7.10 18.07
N LYS A 178 32.23 6.70 19.15
CA LYS A 178 33.70 6.84 19.27
C LYS A 178 34.45 6.01 18.23
N ASP A 179 33.96 4.80 17.94
CA ASP A 179 34.60 3.83 17.05
C ASP A 179 34.28 4.18 15.60
N LEU A 180 33.05 4.64 15.32
CA LEU A 180 32.65 5.15 14.01
C LEU A 180 33.47 6.38 13.59
N ARG A 181 33.69 7.34 14.51
CA ARG A 181 34.55 8.51 14.23
C ARG A 181 35.99 8.11 13.95
N LYS A 182 36.50 7.09 14.63
CA LYS A 182 37.84 6.56 14.39
C LYS A 182 37.94 5.88 13.02
N PHE A 183 36.86 5.27 12.55
CA PHE A 183 36.79 4.64 11.23
C PHE A 183 36.69 5.65 10.08
N THR A 184 35.95 6.76 10.25
CA THR A 184 35.74 7.75 9.18
C THR A 184 36.85 8.81 9.05
N ASN A 185 37.64 9.02 10.10
CA ASN A 185 38.64 10.09 10.15
C ASN A 185 40.08 9.58 9.96
N GLN A 186 40.24 8.39 9.38
CA GLN A 186 41.53 7.92 8.84
C GLN A 186 41.69 8.42 7.40
#